data_AF-A0A2G6Q4K5-F1
#
_entry.id   AF-A0A2G6Q4K5-F1
#
_cell.length_a   1.000
_cell.length_b   1.000
_cell.length_c   1.000
_cell.angle_alpha   90.00
_cell.angle_beta   90.00
_cell.angle_gamma   90.00
#
_symmetry.space_group_name_H-M   'P 1'
#
loop_
_entity.id
_entity.type
_entity.pdbx_description
1 polymer ?
#
loop_
_entity_poly.entity_id
_entity_poly.type
_entity_poly.pdbx_seq_one_letter_code
_entity_poly.pdbx_strand_id
1 'polypeptide(L)' 'MEELIKELRELHQINIYSVDENWCIQLFDLDVCPNDYDVQPCPEFECVFETSGKVLTNVLSDALVWAKDQLENQI' A
#
# COMPACT_ATOMS: atom_id res chain seq x y z
N MET A 1 -13.78 -6.74 2.44
CA MET A 1 -13.18 -5.64 1.64
C MET A 1 -12.86 -4.46 2.54
N GLU A 2 -13.84 -3.90 3.27
CA GLU A 2 -13.58 -2.82 4.24
C GLU A 2 -12.54 -3.22 5.31
N GLU A 3 -12.65 -4.43 5.87
CA GLU A 3 -11.68 -4.93 6.85
C GLU A 3 -10.27 -5.08 6.28
N LEU A 4 -10.11 -5.55 5.03
CA LEU A 4 -8.80 -5.64 4.38
C LEU A 4 -8.14 -4.26 4.24
N ILE A 5 -8.93 -3.25 3.87
CA ILE A 5 -8.46 -1.87 3.74
C ILE A 5 -8.09 -1.29 5.10
N LYS A 6 -8.86 -1.59 6.16
CA LYS A 6 -8.53 -1.16 7.53
C LYS A 6 -7.21 -1.77 7.99
N GLU A 7 -7.05 -3.10 7.88
CA GLU A 7 -5.82 -3.79 8.28
C GLU A 7 -4.60 -3.27 7.50
N LEU A 8 -4.72 -3.05 6.19
CA LEU A 8 -3.63 -2.47 5.39
C LEU A 8 -3.25 -1.07 5.87
N ARG A 9 -4.23 -0.22 6.20
CA ARG A 9 -4.00 1.16 6.67
C ARG A 9 -3.34 1.26 8.04
N GLU A 10 -3.45 0.21 8.85
CA GLU A 10 -2.73 0.13 10.12
C GLU A 10 -1.23 -0.12 9.92
N LEU A 11 -0.84 -0.67 8.76
CA LEU A 11 0.53 -1.07 8.45
C LEU A 11 1.23 -0.11 7.48
N HIS A 12 0.49 0.40 6.48
CA HIS A 12 1.03 1.18 5.38
C HIS A 12 0.05 2.26 4.93
N GLN A 13 0.55 3.31 4.30
CA GLN A 13 -0.31 4.18 3.49
C GLN A 13 -0.66 3.48 2.18
N ILE A 14 -1.88 3.69 1.70
CA ILE A 14 -2.42 2.98 0.54
C ILE A 14 -2.80 3.95 -0.57
N ASN A 15 -2.44 3.61 -1.80
CA ASN A 15 -2.99 4.21 -3.01
C ASN A 15 -3.65 3.11 -3.85
N ILE A 16 -4.94 3.27 -4.15
CA ILE A 16 -5.71 2.31 -4.97
C ILE A 16 -6.24 3.06 -6.18
N TYR A 17 -5.92 2.55 -7.36
CA TYR A 17 -6.32 3.14 -8.63
C TYR A 17 -6.58 2.04 -9.66
N SER A 18 -7.04 2.45 -10.85
CA SER A 18 -7.29 1.52 -11.95
C SER A 18 -6.51 1.93 -13.18
N VAL A 19 -5.95 0.94 -13.88
CA VAL A 19 -5.34 1.10 -15.21
C VAL A 19 -5.97 0.07 -16.13
N ASP A 20 -6.58 0.55 -17.22
CA ASP A 20 -7.42 -0.26 -18.11
C ASP A 20 -8.51 -1.03 -17.33
N GLU A 21 -8.49 -2.37 -17.40
CA GLU A 21 -9.43 -3.26 -16.71
C GLU A 21 -8.88 -3.82 -15.39
N ASN A 22 -7.74 -3.31 -14.89
CA ASN A 22 -7.10 -3.80 -13.69
C ASN A 22 -7.19 -2.79 -12.54
N TRP A 23 -7.37 -3.34 -11.34
CA TRP A 23 -7.10 -2.64 -10.10
C TRP A 23 -5.61 -2.70 -9.82
N CYS A 24 -5.05 -1.59 -9.36
CA CYS A 24 -3.67 -1.47 -8.92
C CYS A 24 -3.66 -0.99 -7.47
N ILE A 25 -2.71 -1.49 -6.68
CA ILE A 25 -2.45 -1.00 -5.33
C ILE A 25 -0.95 -0.71 -5.19
N GLN A 26 -0.66 0.42 -4.54
CA GLN A 26 0.67 0.78 -4.09
C GLN A 26 0.64 0.98 -2.57
N LEU A 27 1.67 0.49 -1.89
CA LEU A 27 1.89 0.68 -0.46
C LEU A 27 3.10 1.59 -0.23
N PHE A 28 3.02 2.39 0.82
CA PHE A 28 4.08 3.29 1.27
C PHE A 28 4.24 3.20 2.78
N ASP A 29 5.43 3.50 3.28
CA ASP A 29 5.66 3.56 4.73
C ASP A 29 4.79 4.63 5.39
N LEU A 30 4.42 4.40 6.65
CA LEU A 30 3.51 5.27 7.39
C LEU A 30 4.11 6.66 7.70
N ASP A 31 5.43 6.76 7.75
CA ASP A 31 6.17 7.99 8.02
C ASP A 31 6.36 8.87 6.77
N VAL A 32 6.09 8.33 5.58
CA VAL A 32 6.06 9.10 4.34
C VAL A 32 4.78 9.93 4.31
N CYS A 33 4.84 11.18 3.84
CA CYS A 33 3.68 12.04 3.63
C CYS A 33 3.49 12.31 2.13
N PRO A 34 2.86 11.40 1.37
CA PRO A 34 2.76 11.43 -0.10
C PRO A 34 2.11 12.71 -0.64
N ASN A 35 1.20 13.26 0.14
CA ASN A 35 0.36 14.39 -0.25
C ASN A 35 0.85 15.72 0.34
N ASP A 36 1.91 15.71 1.14
CA ASP A 36 2.44 16.89 1.81
C ASP A 36 3.78 17.29 1.19
N TYR A 37 3.70 17.83 -0.03
CA TYR A 37 4.86 18.31 -0.79
C TYR A 37 5.61 19.45 -0.10
N ASP A 38 5.01 20.07 0.92
CA ASP A 38 5.57 21.21 1.66
C ASP A 38 6.39 20.77 2.90
N VAL A 39 6.39 19.49 3.25
CA VAL A 39 7.18 18.95 4.36
C VAL A 39 8.55 18.51 3.84
N GLN A 40 9.56 19.34 4.08
CA GLN A 40 10.97 18.94 3.96
C GLN A 40 11.56 18.66 5.35
N PRO A 41 12.36 17.60 5.53
CA PRO A 41 12.72 16.58 4.55
C PRO A 41 11.76 15.38 4.65
N CYS A 42 10.78 15.26 3.75
CA CYS A 42 10.16 13.96 3.52
C CYS A 42 11.19 13.05 2.82
N PRO A 43 11.39 11.81 3.30
CA PRO A 43 12.11 10.78 2.56
C PRO A 43 11.54 10.66 1.13
N GLU A 44 12.35 10.20 0.18
CA GLU A 44 11.87 9.94 -1.18
C GLU A 44 10.59 9.10 -1.10
N PHE A 45 9.54 9.58 -1.79
CA PHE A 45 8.27 8.89 -1.91
C PHE A 45 8.46 7.65 -2.77
N GLU A 46 8.99 6.59 -2.16
CA GLU A 46 9.24 5.32 -2.83
C GLU A 46 8.14 4.33 -2.47
N CYS A 47 7.51 3.79 -3.52
CA CYS A 47 6.55 2.70 -3.37
C CYS A 47 7.30 1.45 -2.89
N VAL A 48 6.92 0.92 -1.72
CA VAL A 48 7.57 -0.27 -1.14
C VAL A 48 6.96 -1.57 -1.67
N PHE A 49 5.73 -1.51 -2.19
CA PHE A 49 5.06 -2.65 -2.79
C PHE A 49 4.00 -2.21 -3.81
N GLU A 50 3.97 -2.88 -4.96
CA GLU A 50 2.95 -2.68 -5.98
C GLU A 50 2.46 -4.02 -6.55
N THR A 51 1.15 -4.14 -6.74
CA THR A 51 0.56 -5.25 -7.49
C THR A 51 -0.71 -4.82 -8.22
N SER A 52 -1.14 -5.59 -9.21
CA SER A 52 -2.34 -5.33 -9.98
C SER A 52 -3.09 -6.59 -10.39
N GLY A 53 -4.38 -6.44 -10.67
CA GLY A 53 -5.22 -7.53 -11.14
C GLY A 53 -6.67 -7.15 -11.37
N LYS A 54 -7.41 -8.00 -12.09
CA LYS A 54 -8.81 -7.76 -12.45
C LYS A 54 -9.77 -7.74 -11.27
N VAL A 55 -9.40 -8.39 -10.15
CA VAL A 55 -10.27 -8.56 -8.98
C VAL A 55 -9.66 -7.82 -7.78
N LEU A 56 -10.29 -6.72 -7.38
CA LEU A 56 -9.82 -5.86 -6.30
C LEU A 56 -9.56 -6.60 -4.98
N THR A 57 -10.41 -7.58 -4.62
CA THR A 57 -10.22 -8.34 -3.38
C THR A 57 -8.95 -9.17 -3.38
N ASN A 58 -8.50 -9.65 -4.54
CA ASN A 58 -7.27 -10.43 -4.65
C ASN A 58 -6.07 -9.50 -4.52
N VAL A 59 -6.09 -8.36 -5.24
CA VAL A 59 -5.08 -7.30 -5.13
C VAL A 59 -4.89 -6.83 -3.69
N LEU A 60 -5.98 -6.60 -2.96
CA LEU A 60 -5.95 -6.24 -1.54
C LEU A 60 -5.41 -7.37 -0.65
N SER A 61 -5.78 -8.62 -0.93
CA SER A 61 -5.31 -9.78 -0.16
C SER A 61 -3.81 -9.99 -0.34
N ASP A 62 -3.32 -9.90 -1.58
CA ASP A 62 -1.89 -10.07 -1.90
C ASP A 62 -1.04 -8.98 -1.22
N ALA A 63 -1.52 -7.74 -1.26
CA ALA A 63 -0.87 -6.62 -0.56
C ALA A 63 -0.82 -6.83 0.96
N LEU A 64 -1.91 -7.34 1.56
CA LEU A 64 -1.96 -7.57 3.01
C LEU A 64 -1.07 -8.74 3.44
N VAL A 65 -0.99 -9.80 2.64
CA VAL A 65 -0.05 -10.91 2.88
C VAL A 65 1.38 -10.38 2.89
N TRP A 66 1.78 -9.62 1.85
CA TRP A 66 3.10 -9.03 1.80
C TRP A 66 3.38 -8.12 3.01
N ALA A 67 2.43 -7.24 3.38
CA ALA A 67 2.59 -6.32 4.49
C ALA A 67 2.78 -7.04 5.84
N LYS A 68 2.07 -8.16 6.06
CA LYS A 68 2.23 -8.99 7.26
C LYS A 68 3.57 -9.73 7.26
N ASP A 69 3.98 -10.27 6.12
CA ASP A 69 5.29 -10.93 5.99
C ASP A 69 6.44 -9.96 6.30
N GLN A 70 6.34 -8.69 5.90
CA GLN A 70 7.36 -7.68 6.27
C GLN A 70 7.44 -7.46 7.78
N LEU A 71 6.29 -7.38 8.48
CA LEU A 71 6.25 -7.21 9.92
C LEU A 71 6.90 -8.39 10.66
N GLU A 72 6.65 -9.62 10.19
CA GLU A 72 7.23 -10.84 10.78
C GLU A 72 8.75 -10.93 10.57
N ASN A 73 9.26 -10.44 9.44
CA ASN A 73 10.68 -10.49 9.08
C ASN A 73 11.53 -9.32 9.63
N GLN A 74 10.91 -8.35 10.30
CA GLN A 74 11.62 -7.22 10.96
C GLN A 74 12.06 -7.54 12.41
N ILE A 75 11.84 -8.77 12.89
CA ILE A 75 12.20 -9.26 14.24
C ILE A 75 13.54 -9.99 14.24
#